data_AF-A0A7L4R746-F1
#
_entry.id   AF-A0A7L4R746-F1
#
_cell.length_a   1.000
_cell.length_b   1.000
_cell.length_c   1.000
_cell.angle_alpha   90.00
_cell.angle_beta   90.00
_cell.angle_gamma   90.00
#
_symmetry.space_group_name_H-M   'P 1'
#
loop_
_entity.id
_entity.type
_entity.pdbx_description
1 polymer ?
#
loop_
_entity_poly.entity_id
_entity_poly.type
_entity_poly.pdbx_seq_one_letter_code
_entity_poly.pdbx_strand_id
1 'polypeptide(L)'
;MRGTCLVLALVSLMLLFGCPGRTETPTPGQEGPEITVISAGTGGSQGGTTTATTDAEWAQKALSEQDAYLCLRVSIEKQDACILPLSNLSLQNCMMLSDYAYEKVCLWHHAQAQQDMTICDLMQGSDVQECIQSMAPPCTFEADNVSRGRCMAFLNNDYNYCRDDSCFFDFGTQNRNVSACAGIQDAVRKAACEGVVSQENPCNQFESSNRDLCYYMMALGKNSSHDCYNIDSEKNSPLALQCFEHFALAGNNKDICSGLGLLTRWDCYKSYAIQKQDISACEAIDPRAEVNWNQCFDEFGRTFFQASACNQIKAGLAKTNCYAYVVMAATHLEMWDCNNVEEREWRDRCFTSMADLGNDAAYCNYVEDVAIKEICLSKV
;
A
#
# COMPACT_ATOMS: atom_id res chain seq x y z
N MET A 1 31.76 -22.99 -11.04
CA MET A 1 30.36 -23.30 -10.68
C MET A 1 30.09 -22.82 -9.27
N ARG A 2 29.63 -21.58 -9.11
CA ARG A 2 29.07 -20.97 -7.89
C ARG A 2 28.79 -19.51 -8.23
N GLY A 3 27.52 -19.16 -8.37
CA GLY A 3 27.13 -17.81 -8.77
C GLY A 3 25.66 -17.73 -9.13
N THR A 4 24.78 -17.97 -8.16
CA THR A 4 23.36 -17.60 -8.21
C THR A 4 22.79 -17.82 -6.81
N CYS A 5 22.67 -16.73 -6.03
CA CYS A 5 21.75 -16.59 -4.89
C CYS A 5 21.98 -15.22 -4.24
N LEU A 6 21.61 -14.13 -4.92
CA LEU A 6 21.52 -12.81 -4.27
C LEU A 6 20.63 -11.84 -5.06
N VAL A 7 19.35 -12.17 -5.23
CA VAL A 7 18.35 -11.23 -5.83
C VAL A 7 17.03 -11.17 -5.04
N LEU A 8 16.81 -12.02 -4.03
CA LEU A 8 15.49 -12.12 -3.35
C LEU A 8 15.33 -11.28 -2.06
N ALA A 9 16.27 -10.39 -1.72
CA ALA A 9 16.22 -9.66 -0.43
C ALA A 9 15.68 -8.21 -0.51
N LEU A 10 15.34 -7.67 -1.68
CA LEU A 10 14.99 -6.25 -1.83
C LEU A 10 13.49 -5.94 -1.97
N VAL A 11 12.60 -6.94 -2.02
CA VAL A 11 11.14 -6.71 -2.19
C VAL A 11 10.39 -6.62 -0.85
N SER A 12 11.00 -6.99 0.28
CA SER A 12 10.31 -7.00 1.59
C SER A 12 10.32 -5.68 2.36
N LEU A 13 10.93 -4.60 1.84
CA LEU A 13 11.05 -3.32 2.58
C LEU A 13 10.03 -2.24 2.15
N MET A 14 9.18 -2.49 1.14
CA MET A 14 8.18 -1.50 0.68
C MET A 14 6.78 -1.67 1.31
N LEU A 15 6.57 -2.61 2.23
CA LEU A 15 5.25 -2.84 2.88
C LEU A 15 5.09 -2.17 4.26
N LEU A 16 6.02 -1.31 4.70
CA LEU A 16 5.99 -0.70 6.04
C LEU A 16 5.70 0.81 6.08
N PHE A 17 5.42 1.47 4.96
CA PHE A 17 5.01 2.88 4.97
C PHE A 17 3.49 2.99 4.85
N GLY A 18 2.87 3.24 6.01
CA GLY A 18 1.44 3.46 6.15
C GLY A 18 0.93 4.59 5.25
N CYS A 19 -0.23 4.36 4.65
CA CYS A 19 -0.99 5.37 3.93
C CYS A 19 -1.30 6.57 4.85
N PRO A 20 -1.17 7.82 4.38
CA PRO A 20 -1.73 8.96 5.10
C PRO A 20 -3.25 8.82 5.13
N GLY A 21 -3.79 8.60 6.32
CA GLY A 21 -5.23 8.47 6.56
C GLY A 21 -5.96 9.75 6.17
N ARG A 22 -6.67 9.71 5.04
CA ARG A 22 -7.89 10.50 4.88
C ARG A 22 -8.98 9.79 5.68
N THR A 23 -9.42 10.41 6.76
CA THR A 23 -10.67 10.07 7.44
C THR A 23 -11.84 10.53 6.57
N GLU A 24 -12.11 9.79 5.51
CA GLU A 24 -13.47 9.73 4.95
C GLU A 24 -14.23 8.75 5.83
N THR A 25 -15.03 9.28 6.75
CA THR A 25 -16.07 8.50 7.43
C THR A 25 -16.88 7.78 6.36
N PRO A 26 -16.98 6.44 6.40
CA PRO A 26 -17.85 5.71 5.50
C PRO A 26 -19.26 6.23 5.73
N THR A 27 -19.80 6.91 4.74
CA THR A 27 -21.24 7.18 4.73
C THR A 27 -21.88 5.81 4.48
N PRO A 28 -22.72 5.27 5.38
CA PRO A 28 -23.36 3.98 5.15
C PRO A 28 -24.14 4.09 3.85
N GLY A 29 -23.73 3.33 2.83
CA GLY A 29 -24.44 3.21 1.57
C GLY A 29 -25.77 2.52 1.83
N GLN A 30 -26.79 3.31 2.15
CA GLN A 30 -28.19 2.87 2.12
C GLN A 30 -28.68 2.89 0.68
N GLU A 31 -28.43 1.80 -0.05
CA GLU A 31 -29.33 1.35 -1.12
C GLU A 31 -29.52 -0.16 -0.98
N GLY A 32 -30.18 -0.54 0.12
CA GLY A 32 -30.87 -1.82 0.14
C GLY A 32 -32.05 -1.78 -0.84
N PRO A 33 -32.48 -2.92 -1.39
CA PRO A 33 -33.59 -2.98 -2.33
C PRO A 33 -34.84 -2.33 -1.72
N GLU A 34 -35.41 -1.38 -2.46
CA GLU A 34 -36.59 -0.61 -2.06
C GLU A 34 -37.82 -1.55 -1.97
N ILE A 35 -38.17 -1.97 -0.75
CA ILE A 35 -39.30 -2.87 -0.50
C ILE A 35 -40.60 -2.11 -0.76
N THR A 36 -41.25 -2.40 -1.89
CA THR A 36 -42.56 -1.84 -2.21
C THR A 36 -43.65 -2.62 -1.45
N VAL A 37 -44.27 -1.99 -0.45
CA VAL A 37 -45.35 -2.59 0.35
C VAL A 37 -46.62 -2.71 -0.52
N ILE A 38 -47.06 -3.93 -0.80
CA ILE A 38 -48.30 -4.20 -1.55
C ILE A 38 -49.50 -4.03 -0.60
N SER A 39 -50.27 -2.96 -0.81
CA SER A 39 -51.54 -2.71 -0.11
C SER A 39 -52.65 -3.63 -0.64
N ALA A 40 -53.16 -4.54 0.19
CA ALA A 40 -54.30 -5.40 -0.12
C ALA A 40 -55.64 -4.65 0.00
N GLY A 41 -56.38 -4.55 -1.11
CA GLY A 41 -57.74 -3.99 -1.14
C GLY A 41 -58.78 -4.96 -0.59
N THR A 42 -59.58 -4.49 0.36
CA THR A 42 -60.71 -5.22 0.96
C THR A 42 -61.93 -5.25 0.03
N GLY A 43 -62.25 -6.43 -0.51
CA GLY A 43 -63.50 -6.70 -1.22
C GLY A 43 -64.17 -7.96 -0.67
N GLY A 44 -65.33 -7.82 -0.03
CA GLY A 44 -66.08 -8.93 0.56
C GLY A 44 -67.02 -9.61 -0.44
N SER A 45 -67.07 -10.94 -0.40
CA SER A 45 -68.21 -11.74 -0.86
C SER A 45 -68.19 -13.12 -0.20
N GLN A 46 -69.30 -13.47 0.47
CA GLN A 46 -69.51 -14.77 1.10
C GLN A 46 -70.08 -15.76 0.08
N GLY A 47 -69.32 -16.82 -0.21
CA GLY A 47 -69.75 -17.98 -0.99
C GLY A 47 -68.85 -19.17 -0.70
N GLY A 48 -69.38 -20.17 0.00
CA GLY A 48 -68.67 -21.36 0.47
C GLY A 48 -68.14 -22.22 -0.67
N THR A 49 -66.93 -21.91 -1.08
CA THR A 49 -66.03 -22.74 -1.88
C THR A 49 -64.76 -22.81 -1.03
N THR A 50 -64.15 -23.97 -0.85
CA THR A 50 -62.81 -24.09 -0.26
C THR A 50 -61.82 -23.44 -1.22
N THR A 51 -61.78 -22.11 -1.20
CA THR A 51 -60.88 -21.27 -1.97
C THR A 51 -59.48 -21.57 -1.47
N ALA A 52 -58.63 -22.05 -2.38
CA ALA A 52 -57.22 -22.21 -2.10
C ALA A 52 -56.69 -20.89 -1.55
N THR A 53 -56.20 -20.93 -0.31
CA THR A 53 -55.64 -19.75 0.37
C THR A 53 -54.50 -19.21 -0.48
N THR A 54 -54.55 -17.92 -0.80
CA THR A 54 -53.56 -17.29 -1.69
C THR A 54 -52.27 -16.97 -0.93
N ASP A 55 -51.16 -16.80 -1.65
CA ASP A 55 -49.87 -16.35 -1.10
C ASP A 55 -50.02 -15.08 -0.23
N ALA A 56 -50.85 -14.14 -0.66
CA ALA A 56 -51.08 -12.88 0.04
C ALA A 56 -51.77 -13.07 1.39
N GLU A 57 -52.71 -14.01 1.48
CA GLU A 57 -53.40 -14.34 2.73
C GLU A 57 -52.44 -15.00 3.72
N TRP A 58 -51.58 -15.92 3.27
CA TRP A 58 -50.56 -16.53 4.12
C TRP A 58 -49.52 -15.53 4.59
N ALA A 59 -49.05 -14.64 3.71
CA ALA A 59 -48.10 -13.60 4.09
C ALA A 59 -48.68 -12.60 5.10
N GLN A 60 -49.91 -12.14 4.87
CA GLN A 60 -50.60 -11.26 5.82
C GLN A 60 -50.81 -11.96 7.18
N LYS A 61 -51.14 -13.25 7.16
CA LYS A 61 -51.29 -14.06 8.36
C LYS A 61 -49.97 -14.18 9.13
N ALA A 62 -48.86 -14.49 8.43
CA ALA A 62 -47.52 -14.55 9.00
C ALA A 62 -47.15 -13.24 9.71
N LEU A 63 -47.39 -12.10 9.08
CA LEU A 63 -47.15 -10.77 9.66
C LEU A 63 -48.03 -10.51 10.89
N SER A 64 -49.32 -10.86 10.82
CA SER A 64 -50.25 -10.63 11.93
C SER A 64 -49.98 -11.50 13.16
N GLU A 65 -49.51 -12.73 12.94
CA GLU A 65 -49.20 -13.70 13.99
C GLU A 65 -47.73 -13.64 14.43
N GLN A 66 -46.89 -12.85 13.73
CA GLN A 66 -45.44 -12.78 13.91
C GLN A 66 -44.76 -14.17 13.80
N ASP A 67 -45.30 -15.04 12.96
CA ASP A 67 -44.82 -16.42 12.76
C ASP A 67 -44.29 -16.62 11.33
N ALA A 68 -42.96 -16.67 11.20
CA ALA A 68 -42.29 -16.85 9.92
C ALA A 68 -42.52 -18.24 9.30
N TYR A 69 -42.90 -19.26 10.07
CA TYR A 69 -43.20 -20.59 9.52
C TYR A 69 -44.46 -20.59 8.64
N LEU A 70 -45.35 -19.61 8.83
CA LEU A 70 -46.50 -19.42 7.94
C LEU A 70 -46.07 -18.98 6.53
N CYS A 71 -44.92 -18.33 6.38
CA CYS A 71 -44.36 -17.99 5.08
C CYS A 71 -43.95 -19.23 4.27
N LEU A 72 -43.69 -20.38 4.89
CA LEU A 72 -43.39 -21.63 4.17
C LEU A 72 -44.58 -22.15 3.34
N ARG A 73 -45.78 -21.58 3.55
CA ARG A 73 -47.00 -21.90 2.76
C ARG A 73 -47.17 -21.01 1.53
N VAL A 74 -46.33 -19.98 1.39
CA VAL A 74 -46.27 -19.08 0.23
C VAL A 74 -45.43 -19.72 -0.87
N SER A 75 -45.71 -19.39 -2.15
CA SER A 75 -44.89 -19.82 -3.29
C SER A 75 -43.40 -19.49 -3.09
N ILE A 76 -42.51 -20.38 -3.54
CA ILE A 76 -41.07 -20.30 -3.25
C ILE A 76 -40.46 -18.97 -3.70
N GLU A 77 -40.94 -18.39 -4.81
CA GLU A 77 -40.45 -17.11 -5.35
C GLU A 77 -40.81 -15.90 -4.48
N LYS A 78 -41.75 -16.06 -3.53
CA LYS A 78 -42.25 -15.00 -2.65
C LYS A 78 -41.96 -15.26 -1.17
N GLN A 79 -41.31 -16.39 -0.83
CA GLN A 79 -41.02 -16.75 0.55
C GLN A 79 -40.12 -15.71 1.23
N ASP A 80 -39.04 -15.29 0.58
CA ASP A 80 -38.12 -14.30 1.16
C ASP A 80 -38.81 -12.94 1.37
N ALA A 81 -39.66 -12.50 0.44
CA ALA A 81 -40.44 -11.28 0.60
C ALA A 81 -41.44 -11.36 1.78
N CYS A 82 -41.95 -12.56 2.09
CA CYS A 82 -42.79 -12.81 3.26
C CYS A 82 -41.99 -12.85 4.58
N ILE A 83 -40.81 -13.47 4.56
CA ILE A 83 -39.95 -13.67 5.74
C ILE A 83 -39.22 -12.40 6.13
N LEU A 84 -38.77 -11.59 5.16
CA LEU A 84 -37.90 -10.43 5.37
C LEU A 84 -38.44 -9.41 6.41
N PRO A 85 -39.75 -9.04 6.45
CA PRO A 85 -40.25 -8.16 7.50
C PRO A 85 -40.25 -8.78 8.90
N LEU A 86 -40.22 -10.11 9.00
CA LEU A 86 -40.20 -10.88 10.25
C LEU A 86 -38.78 -11.26 10.68
N SER A 87 -37.79 -11.06 9.81
CA SER A 87 -36.43 -11.56 9.99
C SER A 87 -35.70 -10.90 11.18
N ASN A 88 -36.07 -9.66 11.53
CA ASN A 88 -35.57 -8.96 12.70
C ASN A 88 -36.09 -9.53 14.05
N LEU A 89 -37.12 -10.38 14.04
CA LEU A 89 -37.72 -10.92 15.27
C LEU A 89 -36.91 -12.06 15.89
N SER A 90 -36.20 -12.84 15.07
CA SER A 90 -35.35 -13.93 15.55
C SER A 90 -34.27 -14.30 14.55
N LEU A 91 -33.13 -14.79 15.05
CA LEU A 91 -32.04 -15.31 14.23
C LEU A 91 -32.51 -16.48 13.34
N GLN A 92 -33.43 -17.31 13.85
CA GLN A 92 -34.00 -18.42 13.10
C GLN A 92 -34.73 -17.94 11.84
N ASN A 93 -35.41 -16.79 11.90
CA ASN A 93 -36.10 -16.22 10.74
C ASN A 93 -35.11 -15.75 9.66
N CYS A 94 -33.94 -15.22 10.05
CA CYS A 94 -32.88 -14.90 9.07
C CYS A 94 -32.44 -16.15 8.30
N MET A 95 -32.21 -17.24 9.02
CA MET A 95 -31.75 -18.52 8.43
C MET A 95 -32.82 -19.21 7.57
N MET A 96 -34.05 -18.69 7.53
CA MET A 96 -35.12 -19.17 6.64
C MET A 96 -35.12 -18.48 5.27
N LEU A 97 -34.32 -17.42 5.08
CA LEU A 97 -34.18 -16.73 3.80
C LEU A 97 -33.39 -17.59 2.81
N SER A 98 -33.90 -17.70 1.59
CA SER A 98 -33.29 -18.52 0.52
C SER A 98 -32.23 -17.76 -0.29
N ASP A 99 -32.40 -16.46 -0.46
CA ASP A 99 -31.42 -15.57 -1.08
C ASP A 99 -30.37 -15.15 -0.05
N TYR A 100 -29.13 -15.57 -0.31
CA TYR A 100 -27.97 -15.28 0.55
C TYR A 100 -27.75 -13.77 0.75
N ALA A 101 -28.13 -12.89 -0.19
CA ALA A 101 -27.98 -11.45 0.00
C ALA A 101 -28.88 -10.93 1.13
N TYR A 102 -30.13 -11.42 1.23
CA TYR A 102 -31.03 -11.06 2.32
C TYR A 102 -30.63 -11.71 3.64
N GLU A 103 -30.28 -13.01 3.59
CA GLU A 103 -29.79 -13.76 4.75
C GLU A 103 -28.58 -13.03 5.37
N LYS A 104 -27.59 -12.68 4.54
CA LYS A 104 -26.36 -11.99 4.94
C LYS A 104 -26.64 -10.69 5.71
N VAL A 105 -27.47 -9.81 5.14
CA VAL A 105 -27.82 -8.53 5.76
C VAL A 105 -28.55 -8.74 7.09
N CYS A 106 -29.44 -9.72 7.14
CA CYS A 106 -30.16 -10.08 8.36
C CYS A 106 -29.22 -10.59 9.45
N LEU A 107 -28.35 -11.54 9.13
CA LEU A 107 -27.35 -12.10 10.04
C LEU A 107 -26.43 -11.00 10.57
N TRP A 108 -25.96 -10.10 9.71
CA TRP A 108 -25.13 -8.96 10.11
C TRP A 108 -25.85 -8.07 11.13
N HIS A 109 -27.11 -7.71 10.89
CA HIS A 109 -27.88 -6.88 11.82
C HIS A 109 -28.07 -7.56 13.18
N HIS A 110 -28.35 -8.86 13.20
CA HIS A 110 -28.46 -9.59 14.47
C HIS A 110 -27.13 -9.71 15.19
N ALA A 111 -26.05 -10.00 14.47
CA ALA A 111 -24.70 -10.03 15.03
C ALA A 111 -24.38 -8.69 15.71
N GLN A 112 -24.62 -7.58 15.02
CA GLN A 112 -24.39 -6.23 15.57
C GLN A 112 -25.30 -5.90 16.75
N ALA A 113 -26.59 -6.20 16.66
CA ALA A 113 -27.59 -5.87 17.69
C ALA A 113 -27.35 -6.67 18.99
N GLN A 114 -26.89 -7.92 18.88
CA GLN A 114 -26.63 -8.79 20.02
C GLN A 114 -25.18 -8.72 20.52
N GLN A 115 -24.29 -8.07 19.76
CA GLN A 115 -22.84 -8.10 19.97
C GLN A 115 -22.27 -9.52 20.04
N ASP A 116 -22.86 -10.44 19.25
CA ASP A 116 -22.49 -11.85 19.23
C ASP A 116 -21.80 -12.20 17.91
N MET A 117 -20.47 -12.33 17.97
CA MET A 117 -19.65 -12.67 16.79
C MET A 117 -19.89 -14.08 16.28
N THR A 118 -20.47 -14.99 17.08
CA THR A 118 -20.77 -16.35 16.62
C THR A 118 -21.87 -16.36 15.55
N ILE A 119 -22.67 -15.29 15.46
CA ILE A 119 -23.64 -15.10 14.38
C ILE A 119 -22.94 -14.88 13.03
N CYS A 120 -21.75 -14.26 13.01
CA CYS A 120 -20.97 -14.12 11.78
C CYS A 120 -20.51 -15.48 11.21
N ASP A 121 -20.36 -16.51 12.05
CA ASP A 121 -19.99 -17.87 11.61
C ASP A 121 -21.10 -18.54 10.78
N LEU A 122 -22.32 -17.99 10.78
CA LEU A 122 -23.44 -18.44 9.96
C LEU A 122 -23.38 -17.88 8.52
N MET A 123 -22.49 -16.93 8.24
CA MET A 123 -22.31 -16.35 6.91
C MET A 123 -21.35 -17.20 6.05
N GLN A 124 -21.21 -16.87 4.76
CA GLN A 124 -20.41 -17.64 3.82
C GLN A 124 -19.16 -16.87 3.35
N GLY A 125 -18.06 -17.61 3.12
CA GLY A 125 -16.87 -17.10 2.43
C GLY A 125 -16.21 -15.91 3.13
N SER A 126 -15.97 -14.84 2.36
CA SER A 126 -15.32 -13.61 2.85
C SER A 126 -16.19 -12.77 3.78
N ASP A 127 -17.51 -12.92 3.71
CA ASP A 127 -18.45 -12.11 4.51
C ASP A 127 -18.34 -12.41 6.02
N VAL A 128 -17.91 -13.63 6.39
CA VAL A 128 -17.62 -14.01 7.79
C VAL A 128 -16.55 -13.11 8.37
N GLN A 129 -15.44 -12.93 7.63
CA GLN A 129 -14.33 -12.09 8.08
C GLN A 129 -14.73 -10.62 8.11
N GLU A 130 -15.53 -10.15 7.15
CA GLU A 130 -16.03 -8.78 7.11
C GLU A 130 -16.93 -8.48 8.33
N CYS A 131 -17.87 -9.39 8.64
CA CYS A 131 -18.75 -9.29 9.81
C CYS A 131 -17.94 -9.28 11.12
N ILE A 132 -17.04 -10.26 11.29
CA ILE A 132 -16.17 -10.36 12.47
C ILE A 132 -15.32 -9.08 12.61
N GLN A 133 -14.77 -8.55 11.52
CA GLN A 133 -13.97 -7.32 11.53
C GLN A 133 -14.76 -6.08 11.92
N SER A 134 -16.02 -5.99 11.49
CA SER A 134 -16.88 -4.85 11.82
C SER A 134 -17.30 -4.81 13.29
N MET A 135 -17.27 -5.96 13.97
CA MET A 135 -17.77 -6.11 15.33
C MET A 135 -16.69 -6.31 16.38
N ALA A 136 -15.56 -6.90 16.01
CA ALA A 136 -14.50 -7.15 16.96
C ALA A 136 -14.02 -5.83 17.57
N PRO A 137 -13.71 -5.80 18.88
CA PRO A 137 -13.09 -4.64 19.49
C PRO A 137 -11.88 -4.17 18.67
N PRO A 138 -11.62 -2.85 18.59
CA PRO A 138 -10.42 -2.39 17.91
C PRO A 138 -9.18 -3.12 18.44
N CYS A 139 -8.19 -3.34 17.57
CA CYS A 139 -6.95 -4.07 17.89
C CYS A 139 -7.09 -5.59 18.08
N THR A 140 -8.29 -6.18 17.95
CA THR A 140 -8.49 -7.63 18.11
C THR A 140 -7.63 -8.45 17.13
N PHE A 141 -7.52 -8.00 15.88
CA PHE A 141 -6.82 -8.74 14.81
C PHE A 141 -5.31 -8.51 14.77
N GLU A 142 -4.75 -7.79 15.73
CA GLU A 142 -3.30 -7.65 15.82
C GLU A 142 -2.68 -9.02 16.11
N ALA A 143 -1.75 -9.43 15.24
CA ALA A 143 -1.21 -10.78 15.16
C ALA A 143 -0.48 -11.21 16.45
N ASP A 144 0.10 -10.25 17.16
CA ASP A 144 0.91 -10.48 18.35
C ASP A 144 0.57 -9.49 19.47
N ASN A 145 1.01 -9.81 20.69
CA ASN A 145 0.71 -9.01 21.88
C ASN A 145 1.40 -7.63 21.88
N VAL A 146 2.51 -7.46 21.13
CA VAL A 146 3.20 -6.17 20.99
C VAL A 146 2.38 -5.25 20.10
N SER A 147 1.98 -5.73 18.92
CA SER A 147 1.13 -5.00 17.98
C SER A 147 -0.23 -4.64 18.59
N ARG A 148 -0.84 -5.58 19.34
CA ARG A 148 -2.08 -5.32 20.10
C ARG A 148 -1.88 -4.26 21.18
N GLY A 149 -0.80 -4.35 21.97
CA GLY A 149 -0.48 -3.37 23.00
C GLY A 149 -0.28 -1.97 22.41
N ARG A 150 0.41 -1.88 21.28
CA ARG A 150 0.59 -0.64 20.52
C ARG A 150 -0.74 -0.06 20.06
N CYS A 151 -1.56 -0.84 19.37
CA CYS A 151 -2.87 -0.38 18.92
C CYS A 151 -3.74 0.10 20.09
N MET A 152 -3.77 -0.65 21.20
CA MET A 152 -4.51 -0.26 22.41
C MET A 152 -3.97 1.03 23.04
N ALA A 153 -2.65 1.24 23.02
CA ALA A 153 -2.05 2.46 23.53
C ALA A 153 -2.56 3.69 22.79
N PHE A 154 -2.56 3.66 21.45
CA PHE A 154 -3.06 4.77 20.63
C PHE A 154 -4.57 4.94 20.71
N LEU A 155 -5.33 3.83 20.70
CA LEU A 155 -6.79 3.87 20.81
C LEU A 155 -7.26 4.54 22.11
N ASN A 156 -6.60 4.21 23.23
CA ASN A 156 -6.96 4.73 24.55
C ASN A 156 -6.16 5.97 24.96
N ASN A 157 -5.24 6.43 24.12
CA ASN A 157 -4.26 7.46 24.44
C ASN A 157 -3.53 7.20 25.78
N ASP A 158 -3.12 5.95 26.02
CA ASP A 158 -2.48 5.51 27.26
C ASP A 158 -1.25 4.61 26.97
N TYR A 159 -0.05 5.12 27.26
CA TYR A 159 1.19 4.39 27.03
C TYR A 159 1.37 3.16 27.92
N ASN A 160 0.56 2.96 28.97
CA ASN A 160 0.65 1.77 29.82
C ASN A 160 0.30 0.46 29.08
N TYR A 161 -0.35 0.56 27.92
CA TYR A 161 -0.57 -0.58 27.04
C TYR A 161 0.67 -0.97 26.22
N CYS A 162 1.69 -0.09 26.12
CA CYS A 162 2.93 -0.43 25.45
C CYS A 162 3.66 -1.59 26.14
N ARG A 163 4.33 -2.40 25.31
CA ARG A 163 5.03 -3.62 25.73
C ARG A 163 6.49 -3.65 25.29
N ASP A 164 6.88 -2.75 24.39
CA ASP A 164 8.24 -2.64 23.88
C ASP A 164 8.65 -1.18 23.69
N ASP A 165 9.94 -0.98 23.51
CA ASP A 165 10.54 0.34 23.34
C ASP A 165 10.08 1.05 22.06
N SER A 166 9.65 0.31 21.03
CA SER A 166 9.12 0.89 19.78
C SER A 166 7.76 1.53 20.02
N CYS A 167 6.86 0.87 20.75
CA CYS A 167 5.58 1.46 21.12
C CYS A 167 5.76 2.72 21.96
N PHE A 168 6.62 2.69 22.99
CA PHE A 168 6.87 3.87 23.82
C PHE A 168 7.46 5.04 23.02
N PHE A 169 8.39 4.76 22.09
CA PHE A 169 8.97 5.78 21.22
C PHE A 169 7.91 6.41 20.30
N ASP A 170 7.14 5.59 19.59
CA ASP A 170 6.13 6.08 18.65
C ASP A 170 5.01 6.83 19.39
N PHE A 171 4.55 6.31 20.52
CA PHE A 171 3.54 6.96 21.35
C PHE A 171 4.06 8.29 21.92
N GLY A 172 5.28 8.29 22.47
CA GLY A 172 5.91 9.46 23.08
C GLY A 172 6.11 10.59 22.07
N THR A 173 6.62 10.27 20.89
CA THR A 173 6.88 11.25 19.82
C THR A 173 5.59 11.80 19.20
N GLN A 174 4.61 10.95 18.87
CA GLN A 174 3.35 11.39 18.25
C GLN A 174 2.46 12.21 19.20
N ASN A 175 2.37 11.81 20.47
CA ASN A 175 1.53 12.50 21.47
C ASN A 175 2.30 13.54 22.29
N ARG A 176 3.58 13.79 21.98
CA ARG A 176 4.48 14.66 22.76
C ARG A 176 4.46 14.33 24.26
N ASN A 177 4.51 13.04 24.61
CA ASN A 177 4.40 12.55 25.97
C ASN A 177 5.78 12.11 26.52
N VAL A 178 6.40 12.96 27.35
CA VAL A 178 7.71 12.69 27.96
C VAL A 178 7.66 11.47 28.89
N SER A 179 6.55 11.25 29.59
CA SER A 179 6.41 10.10 30.51
C SER A 179 6.44 8.76 29.78
N ALA A 180 5.92 8.71 28.55
CA ALA A 180 6.03 7.53 27.70
C ALA A 180 7.49 7.25 27.33
N CYS A 181 8.28 8.28 27.01
CA CYS A 181 9.72 8.13 26.73
C CYS A 181 10.48 7.55 27.93
N ALA A 182 10.05 7.85 29.16
CA ALA A 182 10.68 7.30 30.37
C ALA A 182 10.55 5.77 30.50
N GLY A 183 9.56 5.16 29.83
CA GLY A 183 9.33 3.71 29.78
C GLY A 183 10.31 2.94 28.87
N ILE A 184 11.02 3.64 27.98
CA ILE A 184 11.99 3.05 27.04
C ILE A 184 13.21 2.56 27.82
N GLN A 185 13.60 1.30 27.61
CA GLN A 185 14.75 0.67 28.28
C GLN A 185 16.07 0.99 27.57
N ASP A 186 16.07 1.00 26.23
CA ASP A 186 17.25 1.38 25.44
C ASP A 186 17.59 2.87 25.63
N ALA A 187 18.77 3.14 26.19
CA ALA A 187 19.17 4.49 26.56
C ALA A 187 19.25 5.45 25.36
N VAL A 188 19.68 4.97 24.19
CA VAL A 188 19.84 5.77 22.97
C VAL A 188 18.48 6.19 22.42
N ARG A 189 17.57 5.23 22.29
CA ARG A 189 16.18 5.46 21.85
C ARG A 189 15.40 6.30 22.84
N LYS A 190 15.61 6.11 24.14
CA LYS A 190 15.01 6.93 25.20
C LYS A 190 15.40 8.39 25.03
N ALA A 191 16.69 8.66 24.91
CA ALA A 191 17.19 10.01 24.69
C ALA A 191 16.67 10.61 23.38
N ALA A 192 16.62 9.83 22.28
CA ALA A 192 16.03 10.31 21.03
C ALA A 192 14.55 10.69 21.20
N CYS A 193 13.74 9.88 21.90
CA CYS A 193 12.35 10.20 22.21
C CYS A 193 12.24 11.49 23.02
N GLU A 194 13.04 11.62 24.09
CA GLU A 194 13.09 12.82 24.92
C GLU A 194 13.45 14.05 24.08
N GLY A 195 14.46 13.97 23.20
CA GLY A 195 14.88 15.07 22.34
C GLY A 195 13.84 15.49 21.28
N VAL A 196 12.99 14.56 20.83
CA VAL A 196 11.83 14.88 19.97
C VAL A 196 10.78 15.65 20.76
N VAL A 197 10.50 15.24 22.00
CA VAL A 197 9.41 15.81 22.81
C VAL A 197 9.81 17.13 23.51
N SER A 198 11.02 17.22 24.07
CA SER A 198 11.47 18.36 24.90
C SER A 198 12.16 19.48 24.13
N GLN A 199 12.50 19.26 22.85
CA GLN A 199 13.36 20.14 22.03
C GLN A 199 14.82 20.29 22.52
N GLU A 200 15.19 19.64 23.63
CA GLU A 200 16.58 19.57 24.06
C GLU A 200 17.37 18.58 23.20
N ASN A 201 18.69 18.63 23.28
CA ASN A 201 19.57 17.72 22.55
C ASN A 201 20.29 16.75 23.52
N PRO A 202 19.59 15.69 23.96
CA PRO A 202 20.18 14.69 24.86
C PRO A 202 21.18 13.78 24.15
N CYS A 203 21.26 13.80 22.81
CA CYS A 203 22.13 12.92 22.04
C CYS A 203 23.62 13.19 22.28
N ASN A 204 23.99 14.40 22.71
CA ASN A 204 25.38 14.78 23.00
C ASN A 204 26.02 14.01 24.18
N GLN A 205 25.23 13.30 24.98
CA GLN A 205 25.76 12.49 26.08
C GLN A 205 26.36 11.15 25.63
N PHE A 206 26.11 10.73 24.39
CA PHE A 206 26.64 9.48 23.85
C PHE A 206 27.91 9.71 23.03
N GLU A 207 28.71 8.65 22.95
CA GLU A 207 29.92 8.63 22.13
C GLU A 207 29.66 7.96 20.77
N SER A 208 30.34 8.43 19.74
CA SER A 208 30.48 7.77 18.43
C SER A 208 29.14 7.28 17.83
N SER A 209 29.02 5.97 17.53
CA SER A 209 27.88 5.36 16.86
C SER A 209 26.54 5.50 17.60
N ASN A 210 26.56 5.55 18.94
CA ASN A 210 25.33 5.69 19.73
C ASN A 210 24.76 7.11 19.63
N ARG A 211 25.63 8.11 19.53
CA ARG A 211 25.23 9.49 19.28
C ARG A 211 24.59 9.64 17.90
N ASP A 212 25.23 9.05 16.90
CA ASP A 212 24.73 9.02 15.52
C ASP A 212 23.36 8.34 15.42
N LEU A 213 23.18 7.20 16.12
CA LEU A 213 21.90 6.51 16.22
C LEU A 213 20.83 7.38 16.91
N CYS A 214 21.18 8.07 18.00
CA CYS A 214 20.28 8.99 18.68
C CYS A 214 19.80 10.11 17.73
N TYR A 215 20.72 10.76 17.00
CA TYR A 215 20.38 11.82 16.06
C TYR A 215 19.53 11.33 14.90
N TYR A 216 19.83 10.15 14.35
CA TYR A 216 19.01 9.55 13.30
C TYR A 216 17.56 9.34 13.78
N MET A 217 17.36 8.72 14.93
CA MET A 217 16.03 8.47 15.48
C MET A 217 15.30 9.78 15.82
N MET A 218 16.02 10.76 16.36
CA MET A 218 15.46 12.08 16.66
C MET A 218 15.05 12.81 15.38
N ALA A 219 15.84 12.73 14.30
CA ALA A 219 15.52 13.30 13.00
C ALA A 219 14.20 12.73 12.47
N LEU A 220 14.05 11.40 12.50
CA LEU A 220 12.81 10.71 12.11
C LEU A 220 11.62 11.14 12.96
N GLY A 221 11.77 11.15 14.29
CA GLY A 221 10.70 11.54 15.21
C GLY A 221 10.26 13.00 15.07
N LYS A 222 11.19 13.91 14.72
CA LYS A 222 10.90 15.32 14.43
C LYS A 222 10.43 15.56 12.99
N ASN A 223 10.53 14.54 12.13
CA ASN A 223 10.37 14.67 10.68
C ASN A 223 11.22 15.82 10.09
N SER A 224 12.50 15.88 10.47
CA SER A 224 13.41 16.99 10.13
C SER A 224 14.77 16.47 9.69
N SER A 225 15.14 16.76 8.44
CA SER A 225 16.48 16.45 7.91
C SER A 225 17.59 17.26 8.56
N HIS A 226 17.26 18.33 9.29
CA HIS A 226 18.25 19.18 9.96
C HIS A 226 19.02 18.41 11.03
N ASP A 227 18.35 17.51 11.76
CA ASP A 227 19.01 16.74 12.82
C ASP A 227 20.01 15.71 12.24
N CYS A 228 19.87 15.30 10.97
CA CYS A 228 20.85 14.44 10.27
C CYS A 228 22.24 15.09 10.17
N TYR A 229 22.35 16.42 10.22
CA TYR A 229 23.64 17.12 10.17
C TYR A 229 24.49 16.90 11.43
N ASN A 230 23.89 16.41 12.52
CA ASN A 230 24.60 16.13 13.77
C ASN A 230 25.13 14.70 13.86
N ILE A 231 24.92 13.88 12.82
CA ILE A 231 25.52 12.55 12.69
C ILE A 231 27.00 12.75 12.31
N ASP A 232 27.88 12.58 13.29
CA ASP A 232 29.21 13.20 13.38
C ASP A 232 30.34 12.31 12.82
N SER A 233 30.09 11.01 12.59
CA SER A 233 31.11 10.15 11.96
C SER A 233 31.24 10.43 10.45
N GLU A 234 32.05 11.45 10.13
CA GLU A 234 32.62 11.72 8.81
C GLU A 234 31.63 12.11 7.69
N LYS A 235 30.33 12.28 7.97
CA LYS A 235 29.24 12.44 6.97
C LYS A 235 29.20 11.36 5.88
N ASN A 236 30.05 10.35 6.01
CA ASN A 236 30.17 9.18 5.15
C ASN A 236 29.68 7.92 5.87
N SER A 237 29.10 8.06 7.06
CA SER A 237 28.54 6.92 7.77
C SER A 237 27.30 6.38 7.04
N PRO A 238 27.10 5.05 7.03
CA PRO A 238 25.90 4.45 6.47
C PRO A 238 24.61 5.01 7.09
N LEU A 239 24.66 5.43 8.36
CA LEU A 239 23.51 5.98 9.05
C LEU A 239 23.19 7.41 8.63
N ALA A 240 24.21 8.24 8.36
CA ALA A 240 23.99 9.55 7.74
C ALA A 240 23.32 9.39 6.37
N LEU A 241 23.84 8.47 5.53
CA LEU A 241 23.25 8.16 4.23
C LEU A 241 21.76 7.79 4.37
N GLN A 242 21.42 6.85 5.24
CA GLN A 242 20.04 6.45 5.50
C GLN A 242 19.16 7.63 5.97
N CYS A 243 19.68 8.50 6.84
CA CYS A 243 18.97 9.68 7.33
C CYS A 243 18.62 10.64 6.18
N PHE A 244 19.63 11.08 5.43
CA PHE A 244 19.44 12.04 4.35
C PHE A 244 18.61 11.45 3.20
N GLU A 245 18.82 10.18 2.86
CA GLU A 245 18.05 9.48 1.82
C GLU A 245 16.56 9.38 2.19
N HIS A 246 16.24 9.02 3.44
CA HIS A 246 14.85 8.98 3.93
C HIS A 246 14.14 10.32 3.68
N PHE A 247 14.76 11.44 4.08
CA PHE A 247 14.15 12.75 3.91
C PHE A 247 14.15 13.24 2.46
N ALA A 248 15.17 12.92 1.67
CA ALA A 248 15.17 13.22 0.25
C ALA A 248 13.97 12.56 -0.43
N LEU A 249 13.76 11.27 -0.19
CA LEU A 249 12.65 10.50 -0.76
C LEU A 249 11.29 10.93 -0.22
N ALA A 250 11.14 11.06 1.10
CA ALA A 250 9.88 11.48 1.72
C ALA A 250 9.47 12.89 1.28
N GLY A 251 10.44 13.81 1.19
CA GLY A 251 10.24 15.21 0.80
C GLY A 251 10.24 15.48 -0.70
N ASN A 252 10.50 14.48 -1.55
CA ASN A 252 10.72 14.65 -2.99
C ASN A 252 11.72 15.77 -3.30
N ASN A 253 12.84 15.78 -2.56
CA ASN A 253 13.86 16.82 -2.66
C ASN A 253 15.27 16.21 -2.65
N LYS A 254 15.85 16.03 -3.85
CA LYS A 254 17.22 15.52 -4.02
C LYS A 254 18.29 16.41 -3.39
N ASP A 255 18.05 17.71 -3.22
CA ASP A 255 19.06 18.64 -2.68
C ASP A 255 19.42 18.32 -1.23
N ILE A 256 18.56 17.57 -0.52
CA ILE A 256 18.84 17.05 0.83
C ILE A 256 20.11 16.18 0.83
N CYS A 257 20.40 15.45 -0.25
CA CYS A 257 21.62 14.65 -0.37
C CYS A 257 22.91 15.48 -0.28
N SER A 258 22.85 16.80 -0.54
CA SER A 258 24.02 17.68 -0.43
C SER A 258 24.61 17.79 0.99
N GLY A 259 23.83 17.43 2.01
CA GLY A 259 24.27 17.38 3.41
C GLY A 259 25.32 16.31 3.71
N LEU A 260 25.43 15.29 2.84
CA LEU A 260 26.37 14.17 2.96
C LEU A 260 27.80 14.53 2.52
N GLY A 261 28.76 13.73 2.98
CA GLY A 261 30.13 13.72 2.47
C GLY A 261 30.18 13.27 1.01
N LEU A 262 31.27 13.59 0.30
CA LEU A 262 31.35 13.39 -1.15
C LEU A 262 31.08 11.95 -1.60
N LEU A 263 31.59 10.96 -0.86
CA LEU A 263 31.48 9.55 -1.25
C LEU A 263 30.04 9.03 -1.12
N THR A 264 29.38 9.27 0.01
CA THR A 264 28.01 8.80 0.27
C THR A 264 26.94 9.66 -0.43
N ARG A 265 27.25 10.93 -0.73
CA ARG A 265 26.35 11.83 -1.45
C ARG A 265 25.91 11.26 -2.79
N TRP A 266 26.81 10.62 -3.52
CA TRP A 266 26.50 10.08 -4.84
C TRP A 266 25.55 8.88 -4.77
N ASP A 267 25.68 8.04 -3.72
CA ASP A 267 24.75 6.94 -3.48
C ASP A 267 23.34 7.46 -3.16
N CYS A 268 23.23 8.55 -2.39
CA CYS A 268 21.94 9.21 -2.11
C CYS A 268 21.27 9.71 -3.39
N TYR A 269 22.00 10.43 -4.25
CA TYR A 269 21.46 10.91 -5.53
C TYR A 269 21.02 9.78 -6.45
N LYS A 270 21.83 8.71 -6.53
CA LYS A 270 21.49 7.53 -7.32
C LYS A 270 20.22 6.85 -6.81
N SER A 271 20.15 6.59 -5.49
CA SER A 271 18.97 5.98 -4.89
C SER A 271 17.71 6.83 -5.10
N TYR A 272 17.84 8.16 -4.96
CA TYR A 272 16.78 9.09 -5.28
C TYR A 272 16.33 8.98 -6.74
N ALA A 273 17.28 9.00 -7.70
CA ALA A 273 16.99 8.91 -9.12
C ALA A 273 16.15 7.65 -9.43
N ILE A 274 16.55 6.50 -8.88
CA ILE A 274 15.84 5.24 -9.06
C ILE A 274 14.46 5.27 -8.40
N GLN A 275 14.38 5.57 -7.11
CA GLN A 275 13.11 5.46 -6.38
C GLN A 275 12.08 6.52 -6.79
N LYS A 276 12.51 7.68 -7.31
CA LYS A 276 11.63 8.75 -7.78
C LYS A 276 11.50 8.83 -9.30
N GLN A 277 12.19 7.97 -10.04
CA GLN A 277 12.27 8.01 -11.50
C GLN A 277 12.72 9.40 -12.01
N ASP A 278 13.59 10.08 -11.25
CA ASP A 278 14.08 11.43 -11.55
C ASP A 278 15.55 11.37 -11.99
N ILE A 279 15.77 11.26 -13.30
CA ILE A 279 17.11 11.19 -13.89
C ILE A 279 17.99 12.41 -13.56
N SER A 280 17.39 13.58 -13.31
CA SER A 280 18.13 14.80 -12.98
C SER A 280 18.82 14.72 -11.62
N ALA A 281 18.50 13.73 -10.78
CA ALA A 281 19.31 13.43 -9.60
C ALA A 281 20.67 12.84 -9.96
N CYS A 282 20.79 12.05 -11.03
CA CYS A 282 22.11 11.62 -11.54
C CYS A 282 22.93 12.81 -12.03
N GLU A 283 22.29 13.82 -12.62
CA GLU A 283 22.96 15.06 -13.07
C GLU A 283 23.52 15.91 -11.93
N ALA A 284 23.05 15.69 -10.69
CA ALA A 284 23.57 16.36 -9.49
C ALA A 284 24.89 15.74 -8.98
N ILE A 285 25.30 14.58 -9.49
CA ILE A 285 26.61 13.98 -9.19
C ILE A 285 27.71 14.82 -9.85
N ASP A 286 28.84 15.04 -9.18
CA ASP A 286 29.95 15.80 -9.81
C ASP A 286 30.47 15.03 -11.05
N PRO A 287 30.54 15.63 -12.24
CA PRO A 287 31.00 14.92 -13.43
C PRO A 287 32.47 14.45 -13.39
N ARG A 288 33.26 14.87 -12.37
CA ARG A 288 34.61 14.35 -12.07
C ARG A 288 34.56 13.02 -11.31
N ALA A 289 33.43 12.69 -10.67
CA ALA A 289 33.16 11.41 -10.05
C ALA A 289 32.68 10.39 -11.10
N GLU A 290 33.49 10.18 -12.14
CA GLU A 290 33.09 9.49 -13.37
C GLU A 290 32.47 8.09 -13.12
N VAL A 291 33.02 7.33 -12.16
CA VAL A 291 32.49 6.00 -11.81
C VAL A 291 31.06 6.09 -11.31
N ASN A 292 30.78 6.97 -10.34
CA ASN A 292 29.45 7.11 -9.75
C ASN A 292 28.46 7.79 -10.70
N TRP A 293 28.93 8.75 -11.50
CA TRP A 293 28.14 9.37 -12.57
C TRP A 293 27.68 8.30 -13.57
N ASN A 294 28.62 7.56 -14.16
CA ASN A 294 28.32 6.51 -15.14
C ASN A 294 27.44 5.41 -14.53
N GLN A 295 27.70 5.00 -13.29
CA GLN A 295 26.89 3.99 -12.60
C GLN A 295 25.44 4.45 -12.38
N CYS A 296 25.22 5.73 -12.06
CA CYS A 296 23.87 6.26 -11.85
C CYS A 296 23.04 6.17 -13.14
N PHE A 297 23.58 6.67 -14.26
CA PHE A 297 22.91 6.62 -15.55
C PHE A 297 22.73 5.20 -16.09
N ASP A 298 23.72 4.32 -15.89
CA ASP A 298 23.61 2.89 -16.24
C ASP A 298 22.46 2.24 -15.47
N GLU A 299 22.45 2.36 -14.14
CA GLU A 299 21.41 1.74 -13.30
C GLU A 299 20.03 2.31 -13.64
N PHE A 300 19.92 3.63 -13.84
CA PHE A 300 18.67 4.27 -14.22
C PHE A 300 18.14 3.79 -15.58
N GLY A 301 19.01 3.78 -16.60
CA GLY A 301 18.64 3.30 -17.93
C GLY A 301 18.18 1.84 -17.89
N ARG A 302 18.87 0.99 -17.13
CA ARG A 302 18.55 -0.44 -17.01
C ARG A 302 17.28 -0.71 -16.21
N THR A 303 16.99 0.07 -15.18
CA THR A 303 15.78 -0.10 -14.36
C THR A 303 14.52 0.36 -15.10
N PHE A 304 14.60 1.44 -15.88
CA PHE A 304 13.43 2.02 -16.57
C PHE A 304 13.39 1.77 -18.07
N PHE A 305 14.33 0.99 -18.60
CA PHE A 305 14.53 0.77 -20.03
C PHE A 305 14.61 2.08 -20.85
N GLN A 306 15.30 3.08 -20.30
CA GLN A 306 15.50 4.39 -20.94
C GLN A 306 16.89 4.47 -21.55
N ALA A 307 17.00 4.13 -22.84
CA ALA A 307 18.23 4.14 -23.62
C ALA A 307 18.85 5.54 -23.67
N SER A 308 18.04 6.60 -23.68
CA SER A 308 18.53 7.98 -23.66
C SER A 308 19.33 8.32 -22.39
N ALA A 309 19.12 7.62 -21.27
CA ALA A 309 19.94 7.77 -20.07
C ALA A 309 21.41 7.40 -20.33
N CYS A 310 21.66 6.38 -21.18
CA CYS A 310 23.01 5.93 -21.54
C CYS A 310 23.80 7.00 -22.31
N ASN A 311 23.13 8.02 -22.91
CA ASN A 311 23.81 9.12 -23.59
C ASN A 311 24.81 9.85 -22.66
N GLN A 312 24.46 9.95 -21.38
CA GLN A 312 25.21 10.71 -20.37
C GLN A 312 26.46 9.98 -19.85
N ILE A 313 26.65 8.71 -20.20
CA ILE A 313 27.80 7.91 -19.79
C ILE A 313 29.03 8.30 -20.62
N LYS A 314 30.13 8.67 -19.97
CA LYS A 314 31.35 9.15 -20.67
C LYS A 314 32.23 8.02 -21.17
N ALA A 315 32.30 6.92 -20.43
CA ALA A 315 33.18 5.80 -20.76
C ALA A 315 32.57 4.95 -21.87
N GLY A 316 33.22 4.89 -23.05
CA GLY A 316 32.66 4.25 -24.25
C GLY A 316 32.21 2.79 -24.04
N LEU A 317 32.98 1.99 -23.30
CA LEU A 317 32.59 0.59 -23.01
C LEU A 317 31.38 0.52 -22.06
N ALA A 318 31.33 1.37 -21.03
CA ALA A 318 30.18 1.42 -20.12
C ALA A 318 28.91 1.91 -20.83
N LYS A 319 29.04 2.91 -21.71
CA LYS A 319 27.95 3.43 -22.55
C LYS A 319 27.41 2.35 -23.48
N THR A 320 28.31 1.63 -24.16
CA THR A 320 27.97 0.48 -25.02
C THR A 320 27.24 -0.61 -24.23
N ASN A 321 27.72 -0.96 -23.03
CA ASN A 321 27.09 -1.97 -22.18
C ASN A 321 25.70 -1.54 -21.69
N CYS A 322 25.54 -0.26 -21.33
CA CYS A 322 24.25 0.31 -20.95
C CYS A 322 23.24 0.17 -22.09
N TYR A 323 23.56 0.65 -23.30
CA TYR A 323 22.66 0.50 -24.45
C TYR A 323 22.37 -0.96 -24.77
N ALA A 324 23.40 -1.82 -24.77
CA ALA A 324 23.23 -3.25 -25.03
C ALA A 324 22.20 -3.86 -24.08
N TYR A 325 22.30 -3.57 -22.78
CA TYR A 325 21.34 -4.08 -21.81
C TYR A 325 19.95 -3.49 -22.04
N VAL A 326 19.84 -2.16 -22.14
CA VAL A 326 18.54 -1.50 -22.26
C VAL A 326 17.81 -1.94 -23.53
N VAL A 327 18.49 -1.98 -24.67
CA VAL A 327 17.88 -2.28 -25.97
C VAL A 327 17.61 -3.77 -26.16
N MET A 328 18.47 -4.65 -25.66
CA MET A 328 18.33 -6.10 -25.90
C MET A 328 17.54 -6.83 -24.81
N ALA A 329 17.51 -6.32 -23.58
CA ALA A 329 16.78 -6.93 -22.47
C ALA A 329 15.44 -6.24 -22.18
N ALA A 330 15.10 -5.17 -22.89
CA ALA A 330 13.82 -4.49 -22.71
C ALA A 330 12.63 -5.41 -23.01
N THR A 331 11.67 -5.38 -22.10
CA THR A 331 10.31 -5.88 -22.34
C THR A 331 9.39 -4.79 -22.88
N HIS A 332 9.84 -3.54 -22.83
CA HIS A 332 9.12 -2.36 -23.26
C HIS A 332 10.12 -1.26 -23.61
N LEU A 333 9.91 -0.60 -24.74
CA LEU A 333 10.69 0.54 -25.21
C LEU A 333 9.72 1.60 -25.72
N GLU A 334 10.07 2.86 -25.46
CA GLU A 334 9.27 4.01 -25.90
C GLU A 334 9.89 4.65 -27.13
N MET A 335 9.06 5.06 -28.09
CA MET A 335 9.53 5.66 -29.34
C MET A 335 10.35 6.93 -29.11
N TRP A 336 9.93 7.77 -28.16
CA TRP A 336 10.62 9.01 -27.83
C TRP A 336 12.02 8.77 -27.24
N ASP A 337 12.20 7.65 -26.53
CA ASP A 337 13.47 7.29 -25.92
C ASP A 337 14.48 6.78 -26.97
N CYS A 338 14.05 5.90 -27.89
CA CYS A 338 14.90 5.49 -29.02
C CYS A 338 15.30 6.67 -29.91
N ASN A 339 14.39 7.61 -30.18
CA ASN A 339 14.68 8.82 -30.96
C ASN A 339 15.80 9.68 -30.33
N ASN A 340 15.88 9.68 -28.99
CA ASN A 340 16.87 10.46 -28.26
C ASN A 340 18.22 9.76 -28.11
N VAL A 341 18.41 8.55 -28.64
CA VAL A 341 19.73 7.88 -28.62
C VAL A 341 20.69 8.59 -29.58
N GLU A 342 21.80 9.10 -29.02
CA GLU A 342 22.81 9.85 -29.77
C GLU A 342 23.61 8.97 -30.74
N GLU A 343 23.96 7.76 -30.31
CA GLU A 343 24.75 6.84 -31.12
C GLU A 343 23.87 6.14 -32.16
N ARG A 344 24.05 6.50 -33.44
CA ARG A 344 23.23 6.01 -34.56
C ARG A 344 23.07 4.48 -34.56
N GLU A 345 24.15 3.73 -34.34
CA GLU A 345 24.08 2.26 -34.29
C GLU A 345 23.11 1.77 -33.21
N TRP A 346 23.17 2.34 -32.01
CA TRP A 346 22.28 1.98 -30.91
C TRP A 346 20.85 2.46 -31.12
N ARG A 347 20.65 3.60 -31.77
CA ARG A 347 19.32 4.09 -32.18
C ARG A 347 18.65 3.12 -33.15
N ASP A 348 19.37 2.69 -34.19
CA ASP A 348 18.88 1.73 -35.18
C ASP A 348 18.55 0.37 -34.54
N ARG A 349 19.39 -0.09 -33.60
CA ARG A 349 19.13 -1.30 -32.80
C ARG A 349 17.89 -1.13 -31.90
N CYS A 350 17.70 0.05 -31.30
CA CYS A 350 16.55 0.36 -30.45
C CYS A 350 15.23 0.23 -31.23
N PHE A 351 15.13 0.84 -32.41
CA PHE A 351 13.95 0.70 -33.27
C PHE A 351 13.74 -0.72 -33.80
N THR A 352 14.84 -1.44 -34.08
CA THR A 352 14.75 -2.86 -34.45
C THR A 352 14.16 -3.70 -33.32
N SER A 353 14.60 -3.49 -32.07
CA SER A 353 14.03 -4.15 -30.90
C SER A 353 12.56 -3.77 -30.67
N MET A 354 12.18 -2.50 -30.87
CA MET A 354 10.77 -2.08 -30.79
C MET A 354 9.90 -2.79 -31.82
N ALA A 355 10.38 -2.92 -33.07
CA ALA A 355 9.66 -3.60 -34.13
C ALA A 355 9.40 -5.08 -33.78
N ASP A 356 10.41 -5.76 -33.23
CA ASP A 356 10.33 -7.16 -32.77
C ASP A 356 9.36 -7.32 -31.58
N LEU A 357 9.51 -6.49 -30.54
CA LEU A 357 8.65 -6.52 -29.34
C LEU A 357 7.18 -6.22 -29.65
N GLY A 358 6.92 -5.27 -30.56
CA GLY A 358 5.57 -4.86 -30.96
C GLY A 358 4.98 -5.64 -32.13
N ASN A 359 5.78 -6.50 -32.79
CA ASN A 359 5.46 -7.11 -34.07
C ASN A 359 4.92 -6.08 -35.10
N ASP A 360 5.59 -4.92 -35.17
CA ASP A 360 5.20 -3.78 -36.01
C ASP A 360 6.36 -3.28 -36.87
N ALA A 361 6.32 -3.64 -38.14
CA ALA A 361 7.32 -3.28 -39.14
C ALA A 361 7.39 -1.76 -39.40
N ALA A 362 6.41 -0.97 -38.96
CA ALA A 362 6.46 0.49 -39.07
C ALA A 362 7.68 1.07 -38.33
N TYR A 363 8.10 0.45 -37.21
CA TYR A 363 9.29 0.89 -36.48
C TYR A 363 10.57 0.73 -37.30
N CYS A 364 10.65 -0.25 -38.20
CA CYS A 364 11.80 -0.43 -39.10
C CYS A 364 12.00 0.77 -40.06
N ASN A 365 10.99 1.63 -40.25
CA ASN A 365 11.15 2.83 -41.07
C ASN A 365 12.00 3.91 -40.42
N TYR A 366 12.17 3.88 -39.10
CA TYR A 366 13.04 4.79 -38.35
C TYR A 366 14.51 4.33 -38.30
N VAL A 367 14.81 3.13 -38.81
CA VAL A 367 16.18 2.62 -38.93
C VAL A 367 16.88 3.29 -40.11
N GLU A 368 17.99 3.98 -39.84
CA GLU A 368 18.72 4.74 -40.85
C GLU A 368 19.74 3.90 -41.62
N ASP A 369 20.41 2.94 -40.96
CA ASP A 369 21.29 1.99 -41.63
C ASP A 369 20.48 1.00 -42.50
N VAL A 370 20.77 0.98 -43.80
CA VAL A 370 20.02 0.18 -44.79
C VAL A 370 20.13 -1.31 -44.47
N ALA A 371 21.30 -1.80 -44.06
CA ALA A 371 21.50 -3.22 -43.78
C ALA A 371 20.75 -3.63 -42.50
N ILE A 372 20.78 -2.81 -41.45
CA ILE A 372 20.00 -3.06 -40.23
C ILE A 372 18.49 -2.99 -40.53
N LYS A 373 18.06 -2.05 -41.37
CA LYS A 373 16.65 -1.90 -41.77
C LYS A 373 16.14 -3.14 -42.50
N GLU A 374 16.91 -3.68 -43.45
CA GLU A 374 16.55 -4.93 -44.14
C GLU A 374 16.45 -6.11 -43.17
N ILE A 375 17.38 -6.20 -42.20
CA ILE A 375 17.30 -7.22 -41.13
C ILE A 375 16.02 -7.05 -40.30
N CYS A 376 15.69 -5.82 -39.89
CA CYS A 376 14.47 -5.49 -39.14
C CYS A 376 13.21 -5.97 -39.88
N LEU A 377 13.07 -5.58 -41.16
CA LEU A 377 11.93 -5.94 -42.01
C LEU A 377 11.81 -7.45 -42.30
N SER A 378 12.90 -8.21 -42.15
CA SER A 378 12.88 -9.67 -42.36
C SER A 378 12.47 -10.46 -41.11
N LYS A 379 12.53 -9.85 -39.93
CA LYS A 379 12.24 -10.50 -38.64
C LYS A 379 10.79 -10.36 -38.21
N VAL A 380 10.21 -9.19 -38.49
CA VAL A 380 8.80 -8.85 -38.22
C VAL A 380 7.95 -9.30 -39.40
#